data_AF-A0A962FXB4-F1
#
_entry.id   AF-A0A962FXB4-F1
#
_cell.length_a   1.000
_cell.length_b   1.000
_cell.length_c   1.000
_cell.angle_alpha   90.00
_cell.angle_beta   90.00
_cell.angle_gamma   90.00
#
_symmetry.space_group_name_H-M   'P 1'
#
loop_
_entity.id
_entity.type
_entity.pdbx_description
1 polymer ?
#
loop_
_entity_poly.entity_id
_entity_poly.type
_entity_poly.pdbx_seq_one_letter_code
_entity_poly.pdbx_strand_id
1 'polypeptide(L)'
;MTMTLITGVPGAGKTLSALQMAVEARKEREVFVCGVEGLKPGEFGELDDPRDWQDCPDGSLIVVDEAWKWFGLDAQRATKLPDDDRIKALAEHRHRGMDFILTGQIPGQFCSYVKGLCGKHIHVVRKFGTTATQRFEWGAVVGSPNNATERKKGTEELWTYPKNLYDLYQSATVHTIKRKLPMKLLALPLLLLAAIALVIFGVSGFASVGDNFRLDQTEGQAANVEGASATERRSLPAGRTQGRRADEPKYPNAMSYVQAHLPRVPGMPGSAPIFDDRKPKSEPRMYCIIVGDRCGCYTEQVTRLTIDPLMCRDVAVNGMYDPYRPPYEAQERKTTLASITREARERERRQPRVGNNYTPPTDTAAPSMWGDRETMFPEHRRNR
;
A
#
# COMPACT_ATOMS: atom_id res chain seq x y z
N MET A 1 23.31 23.10 -16.55
CA MET A 1 23.03 22.85 -17.97
C MET A 1 22.92 21.36 -18.16
N THR A 2 21.70 20.86 -18.11
CA THR A 2 21.38 19.44 -17.92
C THR A 2 19.96 19.15 -18.40
N MET A 3 19.79 18.08 -19.17
CA MET A 3 18.48 17.45 -19.31
C MET A 3 18.04 16.93 -17.93
N THR A 4 16.86 17.36 -17.50
CA THR A 4 16.25 17.00 -16.22
C THR A 4 15.08 16.07 -16.47
N LEU A 5 15.09 14.90 -15.84
CA LEU A 5 13.95 13.98 -15.83
C LEU A 5 13.17 14.13 -14.52
N ILE A 6 11.85 14.32 -14.61
CA ILE A 6 10.95 14.39 -13.46
C ILE A 6 10.00 13.17 -13.50
N THR A 7 10.09 12.29 -12.50
CA THR A 7 9.26 11.07 -12.42
C THR A 7 8.34 11.04 -11.21
N GLY A 8 7.27 10.25 -11.28
CA GLY A 8 6.30 10.12 -10.21
C GLY A 8 4.93 9.66 -10.69
N VAL A 9 4.13 9.13 -9.76
CA VAL A 9 2.78 8.63 -10.07
C VAL A 9 1.87 9.76 -10.60
N PRO A 10 0.78 9.44 -11.33
CA PRO A 10 -0.23 10.42 -11.71
C PRO A 10 -0.72 11.23 -10.48
N GLY A 11 -0.86 12.55 -10.62
CA GLY A 11 -1.26 13.43 -9.52
C GLY A 11 -0.19 13.74 -8.46
N ALA A 12 1.05 13.24 -8.62
CA ALA A 12 2.18 13.55 -7.72
C ALA A 12 2.73 14.97 -7.87
N GLY A 13 2.34 15.69 -8.93
CA GLY A 13 2.76 17.07 -9.17
C GLY A 13 3.98 17.22 -10.07
N LYS A 14 4.22 16.28 -11.00
CA LYS A 14 5.31 16.33 -11.98
C LYS A 14 5.22 17.57 -12.87
N THR A 15 4.07 17.78 -13.52
CA THR A 15 3.81 18.92 -14.40
C THR A 15 3.98 20.24 -13.66
N LEU A 16 3.44 20.35 -12.44
CA LEU A 16 3.64 21.53 -11.58
C LEU A 16 5.12 21.76 -11.23
N SER A 17 5.88 20.68 -11.01
CA SER A 17 7.33 20.79 -10.77
C SER A 17 8.08 21.29 -11.99
N ALA A 18 7.72 20.81 -13.18
CA ALA A 18 8.30 21.25 -14.45
C ALA A 18 7.97 22.71 -14.73
N LEU A 19 6.69 23.10 -14.59
CA LEU A 19 6.23 24.47 -14.81
C LEU A 19 6.85 25.46 -13.82
N GLN A 20 7.11 25.06 -12.57
CA GLN A 20 7.83 25.92 -11.63
C GLN A 20 9.23 26.28 -12.15
N MET A 21 9.97 25.28 -12.63
CA MET A 21 11.29 25.48 -13.21
C MET A 21 11.21 26.30 -14.50
N ALA A 22 10.15 26.11 -15.29
CA ALA A 22 9.86 26.85 -16.51
C ALA A 22 9.61 28.35 -16.21
N VAL A 23 8.82 28.67 -15.19
CA VAL A 23 8.55 30.05 -14.75
C VAL A 23 9.81 30.74 -14.22
N GLU A 24 10.73 29.99 -13.60
CA GLU A 24 12.00 30.58 -13.18
C GLU A 24 12.90 30.85 -14.40
N ALA A 25 13.01 29.88 -15.30
CA ALA A 25 13.83 29.98 -16.50
C ALA A 25 13.35 31.09 -17.46
N ARG A 26 12.04 31.34 -17.58
CA ARG A 26 11.49 32.35 -18.50
C ARG A 26 11.96 33.79 -18.22
N LYS A 27 12.58 34.02 -17.06
CA LYS A 27 13.18 35.33 -16.71
C LYS A 27 14.45 35.62 -17.51
N GLU A 28 15.14 34.58 -17.97
CA GLU A 28 16.47 34.69 -18.59
C GLU A 28 16.52 34.15 -20.02
N ARG A 29 15.59 33.28 -20.41
CA ARG A 29 15.59 32.56 -21.68
C ARG A 29 14.19 32.22 -22.14
N GLU A 30 14.03 31.94 -23.42
CA GLU A 30 12.76 31.48 -23.98
C GLU A 30 12.45 30.05 -23.52
N VAL A 31 11.16 29.78 -23.34
CA VAL A 31 10.65 28.52 -22.82
C VAL A 31 9.55 28.03 -23.72
N PHE A 32 9.71 26.82 -24.22
CA PHE A 32 8.73 26.14 -25.05
C PHE A 32 8.17 24.92 -24.31
N VAL A 33 6.86 24.73 -24.37
CA VAL A 33 6.15 23.68 -23.66
C VAL A 33 5.42 22.79 -24.66
N CYS A 34 5.50 21.48 -24.46
CA CYS A 34 4.80 20.46 -25.22
C CYS A 34 4.07 19.48 -24.29
N GLY A 35 2.85 19.09 -24.66
CA GLY A 35 2.10 18.02 -24.01
C GLY A 35 1.41 18.39 -22.69
N VAL A 36 1.40 19.66 -22.30
CA VAL A 36 0.72 20.16 -21.09
C VAL A 36 -0.70 20.62 -21.43
N GLU A 37 -1.70 19.85 -21.02
CA GLU A 37 -3.12 20.22 -21.18
C GLU A 37 -3.57 21.26 -20.13
N GLY A 38 -4.36 22.25 -20.53
CA GLY A 38 -4.91 23.25 -19.58
C GLY A 38 -3.91 24.31 -19.13
N LEU A 39 -2.82 24.49 -19.88
CA LEU A 39 -1.94 25.64 -19.78
C LEU A 39 -2.64 26.87 -20.35
N LYS A 40 -2.48 28.02 -19.70
CA LYS A 40 -3.03 29.28 -20.20
C LYS A 40 -2.30 29.71 -21.49
N PRO A 41 -3.03 30.02 -22.58
CA PRO A 41 -2.40 30.42 -23.86
C PRO A 41 -1.52 31.65 -23.72
N GLY A 42 -0.40 31.66 -24.45
CA GLY A 42 0.51 32.81 -24.55
C GLY A 42 1.46 33.02 -23.36
N GLU A 43 1.45 32.15 -22.35
CA GLU A 43 2.40 32.23 -21.22
C GLU A 43 3.78 31.66 -21.55
N PHE A 44 3.85 30.74 -22.53
CA PHE A 44 5.05 30.08 -23.02
C PHE A 44 4.94 29.86 -24.54
N GLY A 45 6.07 29.60 -25.21
CA GLY A 45 6.03 29.07 -26.58
C GLY A 45 5.42 27.67 -26.58
N GLU A 46 4.67 27.32 -27.62
CA GLU A 46 4.06 26.01 -27.76
C GLU A 46 4.79 25.20 -28.84
N LEU A 47 4.98 23.91 -28.57
CA LEU A 47 5.56 22.94 -29.51
C LEU A 47 4.58 21.78 -29.67
N ASP A 48 4.22 21.46 -30.91
CA ASP A 48 3.39 20.30 -31.24
C ASP A 48 4.17 18.98 -31.09
N ASP A 49 5.42 18.98 -31.56
CA ASP A 49 6.35 17.85 -31.47
C ASP A 49 7.66 18.32 -30.83
N PRO A 50 8.04 17.78 -29.65
CA PRO A 50 9.27 18.17 -28.98
C PRO A 50 10.53 17.67 -29.72
N ARG A 51 10.38 16.84 -30.75
CA ARG A 51 11.50 16.41 -31.60
C ARG A 51 11.96 17.49 -32.56
N ASP A 52 11.13 18.49 -32.83
CA ASP A 52 11.46 19.64 -33.70
C ASP A 52 12.08 20.79 -32.89
N TRP A 53 12.70 20.44 -31.76
CA TRP A 53 13.37 21.40 -30.87
C TRP A 53 14.48 22.19 -31.57
N GLN A 54 15.02 21.69 -32.68
CA GLN A 54 16.05 22.38 -33.45
C GLN A 54 15.52 23.67 -34.08
N ASP A 55 14.22 23.82 -34.24
CA ASP A 55 13.62 25.04 -34.78
C ASP A 55 13.47 26.14 -33.71
N CYS A 56 13.67 25.80 -32.43
CA CYS A 56 13.67 26.78 -31.35
C CYS A 56 14.95 27.62 -31.34
N PRO A 57 14.90 28.87 -30.84
CA PRO A 57 16.08 29.72 -30.67
C PRO A 57 17.14 29.12 -29.72
N ASP A 58 18.41 29.46 -29.96
CA ASP A 58 19.52 29.02 -29.11
C ASP A 58 19.33 29.49 -27.66
N GLY A 59 19.74 28.65 -26.71
CA GLY A 59 19.53 28.91 -25.29
C GLY A 59 18.11 28.62 -24.79
N SER A 60 17.18 28.18 -25.64
CA SER A 60 15.79 27.87 -25.22
C SER A 60 15.69 26.70 -24.26
N LEU A 61 14.74 26.76 -23.32
CA LEU A 61 14.36 25.63 -22.45
C LEU A 61 13.14 24.92 -23.05
N ILE A 62 13.25 23.60 -23.23
CA ILE A 62 12.16 22.78 -23.75
C ILE A 62 11.56 21.96 -22.60
N VAL A 63 10.27 22.13 -22.34
CA VAL A 63 9.52 21.38 -21.32
C VAL A 63 8.57 20.43 -22.01
N VAL A 64 8.69 19.14 -21.71
CA VAL A 64 7.91 18.07 -22.35
C VAL A 64 7.19 17.26 -21.28
N ASP A 65 5.87 17.38 -21.22
CA ASP A 65 5.04 16.61 -20.30
C ASP A 65 4.67 15.24 -20.91
N GLU A 66 4.72 14.18 -20.11
CA GLU A 66 4.54 12.80 -20.57
C GLU A 66 5.46 12.46 -21.77
N ALA A 67 6.73 12.84 -21.63
CA ALA A 67 7.78 12.78 -22.64
C ALA A 67 8.05 11.37 -23.21
N TRP A 68 7.57 10.31 -22.55
CA TRP A 68 7.65 8.94 -23.06
C TRP A 68 6.88 8.75 -24.38
N LYS A 69 5.93 9.63 -24.72
CA LYS A 69 5.22 9.57 -26.01
C LYS A 69 6.16 9.78 -27.21
N TRP A 70 7.22 10.56 -27.03
CA TRP A 70 8.20 10.87 -28.09
C TRP A 70 9.57 10.23 -27.85
N PHE A 71 9.98 10.15 -26.58
CA PHE A 71 11.31 9.65 -26.17
C PHE A 71 11.24 8.30 -25.44
N GLY A 72 10.13 7.59 -25.58
CA GLY A 72 9.90 6.31 -24.96
C GLY A 72 10.55 5.13 -25.69
N LEU A 73 10.40 3.95 -25.10
CA LEU A 73 10.72 2.70 -25.79
C LEU A 73 9.70 2.44 -26.90
N ASP A 74 10.18 2.08 -28.08
CA ASP A 74 9.32 1.56 -29.15
C ASP A 74 8.70 0.24 -28.68
N ALA A 75 7.37 0.18 -28.64
CA ALA A 75 6.60 -0.99 -28.21
C ALA A 75 6.89 -2.22 -29.08
N GLN A 76 7.34 -2.04 -30.33
CA GLN A 76 7.72 -3.13 -31.22
C GLN A 76 9.20 -3.52 -31.14
N ARG A 77 10.06 -2.64 -30.61
CA ARG A 77 11.51 -2.84 -30.52
C ARG A 77 12.03 -2.37 -29.16
N ALA A 78 11.62 -3.08 -28.11
CA ALA A 78 11.86 -2.76 -26.69
C ALA A 78 13.33 -2.55 -26.24
N THR A 79 14.31 -2.67 -27.14
CA THR A 79 15.75 -2.56 -26.85
C THR A 79 16.52 -1.65 -27.80
N LYS A 80 15.95 -1.21 -28.93
CA LYS A 80 16.66 -0.32 -29.86
C LYS A 80 16.27 1.14 -29.61
N LEU A 81 17.26 2.02 -29.75
CA LEU A 81 17.03 3.45 -29.88
C LEU A 81 15.95 3.67 -30.97
N PRO A 82 14.98 4.58 -30.79
CA PRO A 82 14.09 4.93 -31.89
C PRO A 82 14.93 5.35 -33.10
N ASP A 83 14.61 4.82 -34.29
CA ASP A 83 15.27 5.18 -35.56
C ASP A 83 14.82 6.58 -36.02
N ASP A 84 15.04 7.59 -35.16
CA ASP A 84 14.73 9.00 -35.40
C ASP A 84 15.98 9.84 -35.11
N ASP A 85 16.55 10.44 -36.15
CA ASP A 85 17.79 11.22 -36.05
C ASP A 85 17.60 12.49 -35.19
N ARG A 86 16.38 13.00 -35.06
CA ARG A 86 16.08 14.12 -34.15
C ARG A 86 16.28 13.76 -32.68
N ILE A 87 16.05 12.49 -32.33
CA ILE A 87 16.31 11.97 -30.98
C ILE A 87 17.81 11.80 -30.76
N LYS A 88 18.55 11.30 -31.76
CA LYS A 88 20.02 11.22 -31.70
C LYS A 88 20.64 12.60 -31.51
N ALA A 89 20.14 13.61 -32.22
CA ALA A 89 20.60 14.99 -32.12
C ALA A 89 20.56 15.55 -30.68
N LEU A 90 19.74 14.98 -29.77
CA LEU A 90 19.72 15.39 -28.37
C LEU A 90 21.10 15.33 -27.71
N ALA A 91 22.04 14.48 -28.15
CA ALA A 91 23.40 14.48 -27.59
C ALA A 91 24.13 15.83 -27.78
N GLU A 92 23.77 16.59 -28.81
CA GLU A 92 24.39 17.85 -29.18
C GLU A 92 23.61 19.07 -28.67
N HIS A 93 22.57 18.85 -27.88
CA HIS A 93 21.71 19.93 -27.36
C HIS A 93 22.51 21.04 -26.65
N ARG A 94 23.64 20.68 -26.04
CA ARG A 94 24.51 21.60 -25.30
C ARG A 94 25.29 22.56 -26.20
N HIS A 95 25.55 22.20 -27.46
CA HIS A 95 26.23 23.10 -28.40
C HIS A 95 25.43 24.36 -28.66
N ARG A 96 24.10 24.27 -28.59
CA ARG A 96 23.16 25.39 -28.75
C ARG A 96 22.67 25.96 -27.42
N GLY A 97 23.30 25.59 -26.30
CA GLY A 97 22.92 26.06 -24.96
C GLY A 97 21.51 25.65 -24.51
N MET A 98 20.90 24.66 -25.15
CA MET A 98 19.53 24.27 -24.84
C MET A 98 19.46 23.37 -23.61
N ASP A 99 18.37 23.43 -22.87
CA ASP A 99 18.07 22.53 -21.76
C ASP A 99 16.70 21.90 -21.94
N PHE A 100 16.50 20.75 -21.30
CA PHE A 100 15.25 20.00 -21.38
C PHE A 100 14.74 19.66 -19.98
N ILE A 101 13.43 19.75 -19.80
CA ILE A 101 12.72 19.18 -18.66
C ILE A 101 11.72 18.18 -19.19
N LEU A 102 11.97 16.90 -18.93
CA LEU A 102 11.14 15.79 -19.35
C LEU A 102 10.35 15.28 -18.15
N THR A 103 9.04 15.06 -18.29
CA THR A 103 8.26 14.37 -17.26
C THR A 103 7.84 12.98 -17.72
N GLY A 104 7.70 12.05 -16.78
CA GLY A 104 7.14 10.72 -17.05
C GLY A 104 6.73 10.01 -15.77
N GLN A 105 6.07 8.86 -15.86
CA GLN A 105 5.61 8.17 -14.66
C GLN A 105 6.73 7.39 -13.99
N ILE A 106 7.45 6.59 -14.79
CA ILE A 106 8.56 5.76 -14.35
C ILE A 106 9.77 5.92 -15.28
N PRO A 107 11.01 5.85 -14.77
CA PRO A 107 12.21 5.91 -15.59
C PRO A 107 12.26 4.83 -16.68
N GLY A 108 11.67 3.66 -16.42
CA GLY A 108 11.64 2.53 -17.36
C GLY A 108 10.90 2.82 -18.67
N GLN A 109 10.06 3.86 -18.74
CA GLN A 109 9.37 4.25 -19.97
C GLN A 109 10.31 4.85 -21.02
N PHE A 110 11.46 5.37 -20.61
CA PHE A 110 12.41 6.05 -21.48
C PHE A 110 13.49 5.10 -22.00
N CYS A 111 13.91 5.31 -23.25
CA CYS A 111 15.02 4.58 -23.84
C CYS A 111 16.34 4.84 -23.09
N SER A 112 17.28 3.91 -23.16
CA SER A 112 18.57 3.99 -22.44
C SER A 112 19.37 5.24 -22.82
N TYR A 113 19.32 5.63 -24.09
CA TYR A 113 20.03 6.80 -24.62
C TYR A 113 19.58 8.10 -23.95
N VAL A 114 18.28 8.40 -23.96
CA VAL A 114 17.73 9.62 -23.35
C VAL A 114 18.01 9.66 -21.85
N LYS A 115 17.92 8.52 -21.16
CA LYS A 115 18.29 8.44 -19.74
C LYS A 115 19.78 8.75 -19.50
N GLY A 116 20.66 8.34 -20.40
CA GLY A 116 22.10 8.62 -20.33
C GLY A 116 22.44 10.10 -20.52
N LEU A 117 21.60 10.85 -21.23
CA LEU A 117 21.77 12.30 -21.42
C LEU A 117 21.26 13.13 -20.22
N CYS A 118 20.35 12.57 -19.43
CA CYS A 118 19.79 13.22 -18.25
C CYS A 118 20.80 13.31 -17.09
N GLY A 119 21.35 14.52 -16.90
CA GLY A 119 22.26 14.85 -15.80
C GLY A 119 21.56 15.21 -14.48
N LYS A 120 20.22 15.21 -14.45
CA LYS A 120 19.43 15.43 -13.24
C LYS A 120 18.17 14.59 -13.26
N HIS A 121 17.84 13.98 -12.14
CA HIS A 121 16.61 13.24 -11.94
C HIS A 121 15.91 13.72 -10.67
N ILE A 122 14.65 14.14 -10.80
CA ILE A 122 13.78 14.50 -9.69
C ILE A 122 12.66 13.46 -9.63
N HIS A 123 12.47 12.81 -8.49
CA HIS A 123 11.31 11.96 -8.25
C HIS A 123 10.37 12.60 -7.24
N VAL A 124 9.11 12.81 -7.65
CA VAL A 124 8.06 13.42 -6.81
C VAL A 124 7.16 12.37 -6.19
N VAL A 125 7.02 12.42 -4.86
CA VAL A 125 6.14 11.56 -4.07
C VAL A 125 5.22 12.42 -3.20
N ARG A 126 3.92 12.40 -3.51
CA ARG A 126 2.93 13.19 -2.77
C ARG A 126 2.70 12.61 -1.38
N LYS A 127 2.78 13.43 -0.32
CA LYS A 127 2.43 13.00 1.04
C LYS A 127 0.90 13.05 1.24
N PHE A 128 0.27 11.90 1.41
CA PHE A 128 -1.08 11.71 2.00
C PHE A 128 -2.16 12.77 1.63
N GLY A 129 -2.42 12.99 0.35
CA GLY A 129 -3.50 13.90 -0.09
C GLY A 129 -3.31 15.37 0.29
N THR A 130 -2.12 15.76 0.75
CA THR A 130 -1.77 17.15 1.06
C THR A 130 -1.31 17.90 -0.18
N THR A 131 -1.09 19.21 -0.05
CA THR A 131 -0.45 20.07 -1.05
C THR A 131 1.08 20.04 -0.99
N ALA A 132 1.66 19.15 -0.17
CA ALA A 132 3.08 18.98 -0.04
C ALA A 132 3.53 17.65 -0.69
N THR A 133 4.65 17.71 -1.39
CA THR A 133 5.26 16.62 -2.13
C THR A 133 6.73 16.52 -1.74
N GLN A 134 7.17 15.30 -1.44
CA GLN A 134 8.60 15.02 -1.29
C GLN A 134 9.23 14.97 -2.68
N ARG A 135 10.32 15.70 -2.87
CA ARG A 135 11.19 15.59 -4.03
C ARG A 135 12.45 14.87 -3.61
N PHE A 136 12.85 13.89 -4.41
CA PHE A 136 14.14 13.24 -4.30
C PHE A 136 14.95 13.59 -5.53
N GLU A 137 16.15 14.15 -5.33
CA GLU A 137 17.02 14.59 -6.42
C GLU A 137 18.29 13.76 -6.52
N TRP A 138 18.69 13.41 -7.74
CA TRP A 138 19.95 12.75 -8.07
C TRP A 138 20.62 13.42 -9.28
N GLY A 139 21.95 13.32 -9.36
CA GLY A 139 22.75 13.79 -10.52
C GLY A 139 22.74 12.85 -11.74
N ALA A 140 21.91 11.80 -11.71
CA ALA A 140 21.73 10.86 -12.82
C ALA A 140 20.36 10.17 -12.69
N VAL A 141 19.88 9.57 -13.78
CA VAL A 141 18.61 8.83 -13.76
C VAL A 141 18.74 7.54 -12.95
N VAL A 142 17.90 7.43 -11.94
CA VAL A 142 17.80 6.24 -11.07
C VAL A 142 16.69 5.34 -11.58
N GLY A 143 16.99 4.07 -11.86
CA GLY A 143 16.02 3.12 -12.42
C GLY A 143 14.86 2.76 -11.48
N SER A 144 15.11 2.75 -10.17
CA SER A 144 14.11 2.38 -9.15
C SER A 144 14.00 3.44 -8.05
N PRO A 145 13.45 4.63 -8.35
CA PRO A 145 13.41 5.76 -7.42
C PRO A 145 12.47 5.53 -6.22
N ASN A 146 11.57 4.53 -6.30
CA ASN A 146 10.74 4.13 -5.18
C ASN A 146 11.49 3.26 -4.14
N ASN A 147 12.67 2.72 -4.47
CA ASN A 147 13.45 1.92 -3.54
C ASN A 147 13.99 2.81 -2.40
N ALA A 148 13.81 2.37 -1.14
CA ALA A 148 14.26 3.11 0.03
C ALA A 148 15.78 3.35 0.03
N THR A 149 16.56 2.38 -0.44
CA THR A 149 18.03 2.51 -0.52
C THR A 149 18.43 3.59 -1.51
N GLU A 150 17.77 3.66 -2.66
CA GLU A 150 18.06 4.68 -3.68
C GLU A 150 17.62 6.08 -3.23
N ARG A 151 16.49 6.18 -2.52
CA ARG A 151 16.03 7.45 -1.93
C ARG A 151 17.01 8.03 -0.92
N LYS A 152 17.70 7.19 -0.14
CA LYS A 152 18.75 7.63 0.79
C LYS A 152 19.99 8.22 0.09
N LYS A 153 20.23 7.85 -1.17
CA LYS A 153 21.34 8.39 -1.97
C LYS A 153 20.99 9.73 -2.63
N GLY A 154 19.71 10.08 -2.68
CA GLY A 154 19.23 11.33 -3.25
C GLY A 154 19.05 12.41 -2.18
N THR A 155 19.08 13.66 -2.60
CA THR A 155 18.74 14.79 -1.73
C THR A 155 17.22 14.85 -1.57
N GLU A 156 16.72 14.78 -0.33
CA GLU A 156 15.29 14.92 -0.03
C GLU A 156 14.94 16.39 0.24
N GLU A 157 13.91 16.89 -0.45
CA GLU A 157 13.34 18.22 -0.23
C GLU A 157 11.83 18.11 -0.03
N LEU A 158 11.28 18.81 0.96
CA LEU A 158 9.84 18.98 1.09
C LEU A 158 9.40 20.19 0.26
N TRP A 159 8.75 19.92 -0.86
CA TRP A 159 8.27 20.96 -1.76
C TRP A 159 6.75 21.14 -1.65
N THR A 160 6.32 22.40 -1.61
CA THR A 160 4.89 22.76 -1.59
C THR A 160 4.49 23.40 -2.91
N TYR A 161 3.33 23.04 -3.44
CA TYR A 161 2.82 23.62 -4.68
C TYR A 161 2.69 25.15 -4.54
N PRO A 162 3.42 25.94 -5.33
CA PRO A 162 3.34 27.39 -5.26
C PRO A 162 2.03 27.85 -5.90
N LYS A 163 1.30 28.72 -5.19
CA LYS A 163 -0.10 29.03 -5.52
C LYS A 163 -0.26 29.72 -6.88
N ASN A 164 0.72 30.53 -7.26
CA ASN A 164 0.77 31.25 -8.54
C ASN A 164 0.80 30.32 -9.77
N LEU A 165 1.19 29.05 -9.63
CA LEU A 165 1.13 28.11 -10.75
C LEU A 165 -0.29 27.65 -11.07
N TYR A 166 -1.23 27.73 -10.11
CA TYR A 166 -2.63 27.36 -10.37
C TYR A 166 -3.34 28.37 -11.27
N ASP A 167 -2.85 29.60 -11.35
CA ASP A 167 -3.37 30.62 -12.28
C ASP A 167 -2.87 30.40 -13.72
N LEU A 168 -1.73 29.72 -13.86
CA LEU A 168 -1.09 29.43 -15.15
C LEU A 168 -1.52 28.07 -15.73
N TYR A 169 -1.93 27.14 -14.86
CA TYR A 169 -2.19 25.75 -15.23
C TYR A 169 -3.36 25.17 -14.43
N GLN A 170 -4.39 24.72 -15.16
CA GLN A 170 -5.54 24.03 -14.61
C GLN A 170 -5.44 22.53 -14.88
N SER A 171 -5.05 21.73 -13.88
CA SER A 171 -4.97 20.28 -14.07
C SER A 171 -6.36 19.62 -14.11
N ALA A 172 -6.57 18.65 -15.00
CA ALA A 172 -7.79 17.84 -15.06
C ALA A 172 -8.05 16.98 -13.79
N THR A 173 -7.01 16.68 -13.00
CA THR A 173 -7.08 15.78 -11.82
C THR A 173 -7.29 16.47 -10.46
N VAL A 174 -7.26 17.80 -10.37
CA VAL A 174 -7.33 18.51 -9.06
C VAL A 174 -8.72 18.42 -8.41
N HIS A 175 -9.78 18.11 -9.17
CA HIS A 175 -11.15 18.06 -8.63
C HIS A 175 -11.52 16.77 -7.89
N THR A 176 -10.63 15.78 -7.73
CA THR A 176 -10.96 14.48 -7.08
C THR A 176 -10.17 14.21 -5.78
N ILE A 177 -9.65 15.24 -5.12
CA ILE A 177 -8.83 15.05 -3.91
C ILE A 177 -9.70 15.15 -2.65
N LYS A 178 -10.30 14.03 -2.23
CA LYS A 178 -10.84 13.91 -0.88
C LYS A 178 -9.66 13.82 0.10
N ARG A 179 -9.40 14.89 0.86
CA ARG A 179 -8.39 14.92 1.94
C ARG A 179 -8.67 13.81 2.94
N LYS A 180 -7.95 12.69 2.84
CA LYS A 180 -7.98 11.61 3.84
C LYS A 180 -6.93 11.91 4.90
N LEU A 181 -7.28 12.77 5.85
CA LEU A 181 -6.49 12.92 7.07
C LEU A 181 -6.57 11.59 7.86
N PRO A 182 -5.44 11.01 8.30
CA PRO A 182 -5.47 9.78 9.08
C PRO A 182 -6.18 10.03 10.41
N MET A 183 -7.22 9.25 10.72
CA MET A 183 -8.07 9.39 11.92
C MET A 183 -7.28 9.50 13.24
N LYS A 184 -6.06 8.94 13.29
CA LYS A 184 -5.14 9.05 14.44
C LYS A 184 -4.74 10.49 14.76
N LEU A 185 -4.60 11.36 13.75
CA LEU A 185 -4.31 12.78 13.97
C LEU A 185 -5.52 13.55 14.53
N LEU A 186 -6.74 13.12 14.17
CA LEU A 186 -7.98 13.70 14.68
C LEU A 186 -8.30 13.24 16.12
N ALA A 187 -7.84 12.05 16.51
CA ALA A 187 -8.04 11.48 17.84
C ALA A 187 -7.17 12.16 18.92
N LEU A 188 -6.04 12.79 18.52
CA LEU A 188 -5.11 13.45 19.44
C LEU A 188 -5.74 14.61 20.25
N PRO A 189 -6.45 15.59 19.63
CA PRO A 189 -7.12 16.64 20.39
C PRO A 189 -8.26 16.11 21.26
N LEU A 190 -8.97 15.06 20.82
CA LEU A 190 -10.03 14.43 21.61
C LEU A 190 -9.45 13.75 22.87
N LEU A 191 -8.30 13.07 22.74
CA LEU A 191 -7.61 12.44 23.85
C LEU A 191 -7.06 13.48 24.84
N LEU A 192 -6.56 14.61 24.34
CA LEU A 192 -6.12 15.74 25.15
C LEU A 192 -7.29 16.33 25.96
N LEU A 193 -8.45 16.54 25.32
CA LEU A 193 -9.66 17.01 25.99
C LEU A 193 -10.17 16.01 27.04
N ALA A 194 -10.13 14.71 26.74
CA ALA A 194 -10.50 13.67 27.69
C ALA A 194 -9.56 13.63 28.91
N ALA A 195 -8.25 13.83 28.70
CA ALA A 195 -7.28 13.92 29.78
C ALA A 195 -7.50 15.16 30.66
N ILE A 196 -7.79 16.32 30.05
CA ILE A 196 -8.13 17.55 30.79
C ILE A 196 -9.41 17.37 31.60
N ALA A 197 -10.45 16.75 31.01
CA ALA A 197 -11.69 16.44 31.72
C ALA A 197 -11.46 15.50 32.91
N LEU A 198 -10.61 14.47 32.75
CA LEU A 198 -10.23 13.55 33.83
C LEU A 198 -9.51 14.26 34.98
N VAL A 199 -8.62 15.22 34.68
CA VAL A 199 -7.93 16.01 35.71
C VAL A 199 -8.91 16.91 36.46
N ILE A 200 -9.82 17.60 35.75
CA ILE A 200 -10.84 18.45 36.37
C ILE A 200 -11.77 17.63 37.27
N PHE A 201 -12.22 16.46 36.79
CA PHE A 201 -13.08 15.56 37.57
C PHE A 201 -12.36 14.89 38.75
N GLY A 202 -11.07 14.62 38.62
CA GLY A 202 -10.23 14.07 39.69
C GLY A 202 -9.98 15.07 40.82
N VAL A 203 -9.74 16.34 40.49
CA VAL A 203 -9.52 17.42 41.48
C VAL A 203 -10.82 17.79 42.20
N SER A 204 -11.96 17.82 41.50
CA SER A 204 -13.27 18.03 42.16
C SER A 204 -13.68 16.85 43.04
N GLY A 205 -13.38 15.61 42.62
CA GLY A 205 -13.60 14.42 43.44
C GLY A 205 -12.73 14.37 44.71
N PHE A 206 -11.48 14.84 44.66
CA PHE A 206 -10.61 14.90 45.84
C PHE A 206 -11.01 16.02 46.82
N ALA A 207 -11.50 17.16 46.32
CA ALA A 207 -12.01 18.24 47.16
C ALA A 207 -13.29 17.83 47.93
N SER A 208 -14.13 16.93 47.39
CA SER A 208 -15.33 16.44 48.07
C SER A 208 -15.07 15.31 49.10
N VAL A 209 -13.91 14.65 49.03
CA VAL A 209 -13.51 13.57 49.97
C VAL A 209 -12.67 14.11 51.15
N GLY A 210 -12.07 15.30 51.00
CA GLY A 210 -11.30 15.97 52.05
C GLY A 210 -12.11 16.49 53.25
N ASP A 211 -13.40 16.78 53.07
CA ASP A 211 -14.26 17.31 54.14
C ASP A 211 -14.82 16.24 55.10
N ASN A 212 -14.78 14.95 54.71
CA ASN A 212 -15.33 13.85 55.50
C ASN A 212 -14.29 13.01 56.25
N PHE A 213 -13.00 13.39 56.21
CA PHE A 213 -11.95 12.70 56.96
C PHE A 213 -11.43 13.56 58.11
N ARG A 214 -12.31 13.84 59.09
CA ARG A 214 -11.90 14.25 60.44
C ARG A 214 -11.47 12.99 61.19
N LEU A 215 -10.16 12.87 61.44
CA LEU A 215 -9.61 11.92 62.40
C LEU A 215 -10.04 12.35 63.80
N ASP A 216 -11.03 11.65 64.36
CA ASP A 216 -11.39 11.77 65.77
C ASP A 216 -10.34 11.00 66.59
N GLN A 217 -9.51 11.72 67.33
CA GLN A 217 -8.64 11.16 68.36
C GLN A 217 -9.53 10.76 69.54
N THR A 218 -9.64 9.47 69.80
CA THR A 218 -10.15 8.97 71.08
C THR A 218 -9.00 8.32 71.86
N GLU A 219 -8.50 9.06 72.86
CA GLU A 219 -7.78 8.50 73.99
C GLU A 219 -8.70 7.56 74.76
N GLY A 220 -8.15 6.43 75.22
CA GLY A 220 -8.93 5.36 75.84
C GLY A 220 -9.36 5.62 77.27
N GLN A 221 -10.34 4.83 77.74
CA GLN A 221 -10.35 4.26 79.10
C GLN A 221 -11.41 3.17 79.27
N ALA A 222 -10.94 2.05 79.82
CA ALA A 222 -11.56 1.12 80.77
C ALA A 222 -12.95 0.49 80.50
N ALA A 223 -12.90 -0.81 80.17
CA ALA A 223 -13.58 -1.95 80.81
C ALA A 223 -14.96 -1.75 81.48
N ASN A 224 -15.94 -2.54 81.03
CA ASN A 224 -16.68 -3.45 81.93
C ASN A 224 -17.32 -4.63 81.17
N VAL A 225 -17.66 -5.65 81.94
CA VAL A 225 -17.81 -7.09 81.66
C VAL A 225 -19.27 -7.47 81.33
N GLU A 226 -19.44 -8.73 80.90
CA GLU A 226 -20.68 -9.54 80.83
C GLU A 226 -21.51 -9.36 79.54
N GLY A 227 -21.96 -10.39 78.84
CA GLY A 227 -21.96 -11.84 79.03
C GLY A 227 -22.86 -12.48 77.96
N ALA A 228 -22.85 -13.83 77.92
CA ALA A 228 -23.76 -14.73 77.20
C ALA A 228 -23.49 -15.05 75.70
N SER A 229 -22.80 -16.20 75.49
CA SER A 229 -23.31 -17.44 74.85
C SER A 229 -24.61 -17.32 74.01
N ALA A 230 -24.78 -17.98 72.86
CA ALA A 230 -24.39 -19.35 72.55
C ALA A 230 -24.41 -19.65 71.04
N THR A 231 -23.51 -20.57 70.68
CA THR A 231 -23.52 -21.56 69.61
C THR A 231 -24.91 -22.08 69.21
N GLU A 232 -25.18 -22.23 67.90
CA GLU A 232 -25.48 -23.57 67.35
C GLU A 232 -25.38 -23.67 65.82
N ARG A 233 -24.78 -24.79 65.42
CA ARG A 233 -24.66 -25.31 64.05
C ARG A 233 -25.94 -26.05 63.69
N ARG A 234 -26.30 -26.16 62.40
CA ARG A 234 -26.62 -27.47 61.80
C ARG A 234 -26.74 -27.45 60.27
N SER A 235 -25.84 -28.22 59.66
CA SER A 235 -26.02 -29.26 58.61
C SER A 235 -26.94 -29.04 57.39
N LEU A 236 -26.30 -29.28 56.23
CA LEU A 236 -26.86 -29.68 54.93
C LEU A 236 -27.81 -30.89 55.02
N PRO A 237 -28.63 -31.12 53.97
CA PRO A 237 -28.30 -32.24 53.09
C PRO A 237 -28.45 -31.96 51.59
N ALA A 238 -27.92 -32.90 50.83
CA ALA A 238 -27.67 -32.89 49.39
C ALA A 238 -28.91 -33.14 48.52
N GLY A 239 -28.75 -32.74 47.25
CA GLY A 239 -29.43 -33.35 46.11
C GLY A 239 -30.38 -32.40 45.39
N ARG A 240 -30.03 -32.00 44.16
CA ARG A 240 -30.80 -32.30 42.92
C ARG A 240 -30.29 -31.43 41.77
N THR A 241 -30.02 -32.10 40.67
CA THR A 241 -29.83 -31.60 39.30
C THR A 241 -30.77 -30.45 38.96
N GLN A 242 -30.24 -29.31 38.50
CA GLN A 242 -31.02 -28.33 37.73
C GLN A 242 -30.14 -27.51 36.79
N GLY A 243 -30.69 -27.28 35.60
CA GLY A 243 -30.04 -26.64 34.46
C GLY A 243 -29.45 -25.27 34.78
N ARG A 244 -28.35 -25.00 34.10
CA ARG A 244 -27.60 -23.75 34.12
C ARG A 244 -28.55 -22.55 33.89
N ARG A 245 -28.85 -21.81 34.96
CA ARG A 245 -29.38 -20.45 34.87
C ARG A 245 -28.29 -19.57 34.26
N ALA A 246 -28.67 -18.72 33.32
CA ALA A 246 -27.76 -17.87 32.55
C ALA A 246 -27.22 -16.65 33.32
N ASP A 247 -27.25 -16.64 34.66
CA ASP A 247 -27.04 -15.43 35.46
C ASP A 247 -26.26 -15.66 36.77
N GLU A 248 -25.32 -16.62 36.76
CA GLU A 248 -24.37 -16.80 37.86
C GLU A 248 -23.00 -16.23 37.46
N PRO A 249 -22.35 -15.40 38.32
CA PRO A 249 -21.04 -14.85 38.01
C PRO A 249 -20.04 -15.99 37.78
N LYS A 250 -19.36 -15.96 36.62
CA LYS A 250 -18.39 -17.00 36.19
C LYS A 250 -17.33 -17.31 37.26
N TYR A 251 -17.04 -16.36 38.14
CA TYR A 251 -16.12 -16.51 39.26
C TYR A 251 -16.81 -16.07 40.56
N PRO A 252 -16.98 -16.96 41.55
CA PRO A 252 -17.70 -16.65 42.79
C PRO A 252 -16.95 -15.69 43.72
N ASN A 253 -15.64 -15.51 43.57
CA ASN A 253 -14.83 -14.58 44.37
C ASN A 253 -13.53 -14.18 43.67
N ALA A 254 -12.83 -13.16 44.19
CA ALA A 254 -11.57 -12.67 43.63
C ALA A 254 -10.46 -13.74 43.55
N MET A 255 -10.38 -14.64 44.53
CA MET A 255 -9.39 -15.72 44.54
C MET A 255 -9.61 -16.70 43.39
N SER A 256 -10.86 -17.05 43.09
CA SER A 256 -11.21 -17.94 41.97
C SER A 256 -10.90 -17.31 40.61
N TYR A 257 -11.03 -15.98 40.50
CA TYR A 257 -10.58 -15.24 39.32
C TYR A 257 -9.06 -15.30 39.17
N VAL A 258 -8.31 -15.03 40.24
CA VAL A 258 -6.84 -15.06 40.22
C VAL A 258 -6.31 -16.45 39.88
N GLN A 259 -6.88 -17.51 40.48
CA GLN A 259 -6.48 -18.90 40.19
C GLN A 259 -6.71 -19.27 38.71
N ALA A 260 -7.79 -18.80 38.10
CA ALA A 260 -8.05 -19.05 36.68
C ALA A 260 -7.08 -18.32 35.74
N HIS A 261 -6.50 -17.20 36.18
CA HIS A 261 -5.58 -16.36 35.39
C HIS A 261 -4.10 -16.58 35.72
N LEU A 262 -3.79 -17.35 36.77
CA LEU A 262 -2.42 -17.65 37.15
C LEU A 262 -1.80 -18.65 36.14
N PRO A 263 -0.68 -18.31 35.48
CA PRO A 263 -0.02 -19.22 34.56
C PRO A 263 0.48 -20.48 35.28
N ARG A 264 0.25 -21.65 34.69
CA ARG A 264 0.81 -22.92 35.20
C ARG A 264 2.33 -23.00 35.02
N VAL A 265 2.83 -22.37 33.96
CA VAL A 265 4.26 -22.33 33.63
C VAL A 265 4.76 -20.90 33.77
N PRO A 266 5.79 -20.65 34.62
CA PRO A 266 6.40 -19.33 34.75
C PRO A 266 6.86 -18.78 33.40
N GLY A 267 6.54 -17.51 33.12
CA GLY A 267 6.89 -16.85 31.86
C GLY A 267 6.02 -17.21 30.66
N MET A 268 5.01 -18.07 30.80
CA MET A 268 4.08 -18.44 29.73
C MET A 268 2.63 -18.07 30.10
N PRO A 269 2.19 -16.82 29.89
CA PRO A 269 0.83 -16.37 30.25
C PRO A 269 -0.29 -17.21 29.62
N GLY A 270 -0.05 -17.77 28.43
CA GLY A 270 -1.01 -18.65 27.74
C GLY A 270 -1.26 -20.00 28.43
N SER A 271 -0.47 -20.37 29.44
CA SER A 271 -0.64 -21.62 30.20
C SER A 271 -1.71 -21.55 31.29
N ALA A 272 -2.32 -20.38 31.51
CA ALA A 272 -3.35 -20.17 32.53
C ALA A 272 -4.63 -20.99 32.24
N PRO A 273 -5.30 -21.56 33.26
CA PRO A 273 -6.50 -22.40 33.09
C PRO A 273 -7.63 -21.77 32.29
N ILE A 274 -7.77 -20.44 32.31
CA ILE A 274 -8.78 -19.72 31.54
C ILE A 274 -8.69 -19.95 30.02
N PHE A 275 -7.54 -20.41 29.51
CA PHE A 275 -7.32 -20.64 28.10
C PHE A 275 -7.51 -22.10 27.66
N ASP A 276 -7.79 -23.04 28.57
CA ASP A 276 -7.87 -24.48 28.25
C ASP A 276 -8.94 -24.81 27.20
N ASP A 277 -10.11 -24.17 27.29
CA ASP A 277 -11.20 -24.39 26.34
C ASP A 277 -10.97 -23.70 24.99
N ARG A 278 -9.88 -22.94 24.85
CA ARG A 278 -9.54 -22.28 23.59
C ARG A 278 -8.81 -23.24 22.69
N LYS A 279 -9.48 -23.66 21.62
CA LYS A 279 -8.82 -24.34 20.50
C LYS A 279 -7.83 -23.39 19.82
N PRO A 280 -6.64 -23.87 19.40
CA PRO A 280 -5.74 -23.10 18.54
C PRO A 280 -6.50 -22.57 17.32
N LYS A 281 -6.35 -21.27 17.03
CA LYS A 281 -6.97 -20.64 15.85
C LYS A 281 -6.22 -20.95 14.55
N SER A 282 -4.93 -21.24 14.67
CA SER A 282 -4.03 -21.53 13.58
C SER A 282 -3.14 -22.71 13.94
N GLU A 283 -2.77 -23.49 12.94
CA GLU A 283 -1.70 -24.46 13.04
C GLU A 283 -0.37 -23.71 13.24
N PRO A 284 0.47 -24.10 14.22
CA PRO A 284 1.80 -23.52 14.38
C PRO A 284 2.63 -23.72 13.12
N ARG A 285 3.12 -22.63 12.52
CA ARG A 285 3.97 -22.70 11.32
C ARG A 285 5.26 -21.93 11.52
N MET A 286 6.34 -22.50 11.00
CA MET A 286 7.66 -21.87 10.99
C MET A 286 7.95 -21.30 9.61
N TYR A 287 8.37 -20.03 9.56
CA TYR A 287 8.77 -19.33 8.35
C TYR A 287 10.19 -18.80 8.53
N CYS A 288 11.13 -19.30 7.73
CA CYS A 288 12.53 -18.92 7.78
C CYS A 288 12.91 -18.08 6.56
N ILE A 289 13.66 -17.00 6.79
CA ILE A 289 14.05 -16.03 5.76
C ILE A 289 15.55 -15.74 5.90
N ILE A 290 16.25 -15.72 4.78
CA ILE A 290 17.65 -15.29 4.69
C ILE A 290 17.68 -13.88 4.07
N VAL A 291 18.38 -12.95 4.73
CA VAL A 291 18.61 -11.58 4.25
C VAL A 291 20.09 -11.26 4.38
N GLY A 292 20.81 -11.31 3.26
CA GLY A 292 22.28 -11.27 3.25
C GLY A 292 22.84 -12.45 4.05
N ASP A 293 23.75 -12.18 4.98
CA ASP A 293 24.36 -13.23 5.81
C ASP A 293 23.51 -13.67 7.02
N ARG A 294 22.38 -13.00 7.28
CA ARG A 294 21.52 -13.24 8.45
C ARG A 294 20.34 -14.13 8.10
N CYS A 295 20.08 -15.13 8.95
CA CYS A 295 18.89 -15.97 8.87
C CYS A 295 18.01 -15.76 10.12
N GLY A 296 16.69 -15.70 9.93
CA GLY A 296 15.72 -15.63 11.01
C GLY A 296 14.47 -16.45 10.72
N CYS A 297 14.00 -17.18 11.73
CA CYS A 297 12.74 -17.94 11.67
C CYS A 297 11.69 -17.33 12.58
N TYR A 298 10.44 -17.37 12.13
CA TYR A 298 9.30 -16.74 12.77
C TYR A 298 8.10 -17.67 12.78
N THR A 299 7.23 -17.53 13.77
CA THR A 299 5.91 -18.19 13.79
C THR A 299 4.92 -17.50 12.84
N GLU A 300 3.74 -18.08 12.63
CA GLU A 300 2.61 -17.44 11.94
C GLU A 300 2.12 -16.15 12.62
N GLN A 301 2.51 -15.93 13.88
CA GLN A 301 2.24 -14.71 14.64
C GLN A 301 3.44 -13.75 14.64
N VAL A 302 4.42 -13.96 13.74
CA VAL A 302 5.63 -13.12 13.59
C VAL A 302 6.49 -13.10 14.88
N THR A 303 6.38 -14.15 15.70
CA THR A 303 7.25 -14.29 16.88
C THR A 303 8.55 -14.94 16.46
N ARG A 304 9.69 -14.31 16.79
CA ARG A 304 11.01 -14.85 16.43
C ARG A 304 11.30 -16.14 17.19
N LEU A 305 11.68 -17.18 16.46
CA LEU A 305 12.10 -18.46 17.02
C LEU A 305 13.61 -18.46 17.25
N THR A 306 14.03 -18.97 18.40
CA THR A 306 15.44 -19.15 18.74
C THR A 306 15.85 -20.56 18.35
N ILE A 307 16.50 -20.68 17.19
CA ILE A 307 16.95 -21.95 16.64
C ILE A 307 18.40 -21.87 16.19
N ASP A 308 19.02 -23.02 15.94
CA ASP A 308 20.39 -23.10 15.44
C ASP A 308 20.54 -22.42 14.05
N PRO A 309 21.61 -21.62 13.82
CA PRO A 309 21.81 -20.92 12.55
C PRO A 309 21.93 -21.83 11.32
N LEU A 310 22.50 -23.03 11.45
CA LEU A 310 22.60 -23.99 10.33
C LEU A 310 21.22 -24.53 9.98
N MET A 311 20.43 -24.89 11.00
CA MET A 311 19.04 -25.33 10.80
C MET A 311 18.18 -24.22 10.20
N CYS A 312 18.36 -22.97 10.62
CA CYS A 312 17.66 -21.83 10.03
C CYS A 312 17.89 -21.73 8.51
N ARG A 313 19.16 -21.87 8.09
CA ARG A 313 19.52 -21.80 6.67
C ARG A 313 18.97 -23.00 5.91
N ASP A 314 19.07 -24.20 6.47
CA ASP A 314 18.51 -25.41 5.85
C ASP A 314 17.01 -25.29 5.64
N VAL A 315 16.25 -24.91 6.67
CA VAL A 315 14.79 -24.73 6.57
C VAL A 315 14.42 -23.56 5.63
N ALA A 316 15.22 -22.49 5.59
CA ALA A 316 14.96 -21.39 4.67
C ALA A 316 15.17 -21.77 3.19
N VAL A 317 16.08 -22.70 2.90
CA VAL A 317 16.39 -23.14 1.53
C VAL A 317 15.53 -24.33 1.12
N ASN A 318 15.45 -25.36 1.96
CA ASN A 318 14.83 -26.65 1.67
C ASN A 318 13.40 -26.75 2.17
N GLY A 319 12.97 -25.83 3.04
CA GLY A 319 11.72 -25.96 3.78
C GLY A 319 11.81 -26.99 4.89
N MET A 320 10.74 -27.07 5.70
CA MET A 320 10.56 -28.11 6.70
C MET A 320 9.34 -28.93 6.32
N TYR A 321 9.43 -30.26 6.45
CA TYR A 321 8.29 -31.12 6.23
C TYR A 321 7.17 -30.80 7.25
N ASP A 322 5.98 -30.51 6.73
CA ASP A 322 4.77 -30.27 7.51
C ASP A 322 3.79 -31.43 7.28
N PRO A 323 3.62 -32.34 8.26
CA PRO A 323 2.76 -33.51 8.12
C PRO A 323 1.26 -33.17 8.06
N TYR A 324 0.88 -31.95 8.41
CA TYR A 324 -0.51 -31.48 8.34
C TYR A 324 -0.84 -30.83 7.01
N ARG A 325 0.17 -30.58 6.17
CA ARG A 325 -0.04 -30.05 4.82
C ARG A 325 -0.56 -31.17 3.90
N PRO A 326 -1.63 -30.91 3.12
CA PRO A 326 -2.10 -31.89 2.15
C PRO A 326 -1.04 -32.15 1.07
N PRO A 327 -0.98 -33.36 0.48
CA PRO A 327 -0.04 -33.68 -0.58
C PRO A 327 -0.20 -32.75 -1.79
N TYR A 328 0.90 -32.51 -2.52
CA TYR A 328 1.01 -31.52 -3.61
C TYR A 328 -0.13 -31.63 -4.63
N GLU A 329 -0.49 -32.84 -5.05
CA GLU A 329 -1.56 -33.07 -6.03
C GLU A 329 -2.95 -32.61 -5.54
N ALA A 330 -3.20 -32.64 -4.23
CA ALA A 330 -4.44 -32.14 -3.66
C ALA A 330 -4.48 -30.60 -3.61
N GLN A 331 -3.31 -29.96 -3.59
CA GLN A 331 -3.17 -28.50 -3.59
C GLN A 331 -3.32 -27.93 -5.00
N GLU A 332 -2.73 -28.55 -6.03
CA GLU A 332 -2.94 -28.17 -7.43
C GLU A 332 -4.40 -28.32 -7.85
N ARG A 333 -5.04 -29.45 -7.53
CA ARG A 333 -6.47 -29.66 -7.84
C ARG A 333 -7.37 -28.58 -7.25
N LYS A 334 -7.09 -28.10 -6.03
CA LYS A 334 -7.85 -27.02 -5.38
C LYS A 334 -7.60 -25.65 -6.02
N THR A 335 -6.34 -25.32 -6.32
CA THR A 335 -5.99 -24.05 -6.97
C THR A 335 -6.56 -23.97 -8.38
N THR A 336 -6.45 -25.06 -9.15
CA THR A 336 -7.00 -25.17 -10.51
C THR A 336 -8.52 -25.10 -10.52
N LEU A 337 -9.22 -25.77 -9.59
CA LEU A 337 -10.68 -25.61 -9.47
C LEU A 337 -11.07 -24.16 -9.13
N ALA A 338 -10.32 -23.50 -8.24
CA ALA A 338 -10.60 -22.13 -7.82
C ALA A 338 -10.37 -21.11 -8.94
N SER A 339 -9.33 -21.29 -9.77
CA SER A 339 -9.08 -20.45 -10.95
C SER A 339 -10.15 -20.64 -12.01
N ILE A 340 -10.53 -21.89 -12.33
CA ILE A 340 -11.60 -22.20 -13.29
C ILE A 340 -12.93 -21.59 -12.82
N THR A 341 -13.26 -21.71 -11.53
CA THR A 341 -14.49 -21.15 -10.97
C THR A 341 -14.50 -19.62 -11.04
N ARG A 342 -13.34 -18.98 -10.83
CA ARG A 342 -13.21 -17.52 -10.93
C ARG A 342 -13.33 -17.03 -12.36
N GLU A 343 -12.67 -17.70 -13.31
CA GLU A 343 -12.77 -17.38 -14.74
C GLU A 343 -14.20 -17.57 -15.27
N ALA A 344 -14.91 -18.63 -14.83
CA ALA A 344 -16.31 -18.84 -15.17
C ALA A 344 -17.20 -17.70 -14.68
N ARG A 345 -17.01 -17.25 -13.42
CA ARG A 345 -17.75 -16.10 -12.86
C ARG A 345 -17.41 -14.77 -13.54
N GLU A 346 -16.16 -14.56 -13.94
CA GLU A 346 -15.75 -13.36 -14.68
C GLU A 346 -16.29 -13.35 -16.11
N ARG A 347 -16.36 -14.52 -16.78
CA ARG A 347 -17.03 -14.68 -18.09
C ARG A 347 -18.52 -14.38 -18.00
N GLU A 348 -19.22 -14.91 -16.99
CA GLU A 348 -20.65 -14.67 -16.79
C GLU A 348 -20.96 -13.19 -16.50
N ARG A 349 -20.06 -12.47 -15.81
CA ARG A 349 -20.18 -11.02 -15.57
C ARG A 349 -19.91 -10.15 -16.81
N ARG A 350 -19.14 -10.64 -17.77
CA ARG A 350 -18.77 -9.90 -18.99
C ARG A 350 -19.74 -10.11 -20.16
N GLN A 351 -20.68 -11.03 -20.03
CA GLN A 351 -21.71 -11.23 -21.06
C GLN A 351 -22.74 -10.09 -21.02
N PRO A 352 -23.05 -9.44 -22.15
CA PRO A 352 -24.08 -8.42 -22.22
C PRO A 352 -25.45 -9.05 -21.92
N ARG A 353 -26.15 -8.53 -20.91
CA ARG A 353 -27.53 -8.91 -20.59
C ARG A 353 -28.48 -7.82 -21.10
N VAL A 354 -29.47 -8.19 -21.91
CA VAL A 354 -30.61 -7.34 -22.26
C VAL A 354 -31.87 -8.03 -21.70
N GLY A 355 -32.34 -7.57 -20.55
CA GLY A 355 -33.41 -8.23 -19.79
C GLY A 355 -32.98 -9.55 -19.12
N ASN A 356 -33.96 -10.41 -18.79
CA ASN A 356 -33.74 -11.70 -18.09
C ASN A 356 -33.31 -12.86 -19.01
N ASN A 357 -33.13 -12.64 -20.32
CA ASN A 357 -32.80 -13.70 -21.27
C ASN A 357 -31.39 -13.52 -21.85
N TYR A 358 -30.67 -14.64 -21.94
CA TYR A 358 -29.35 -14.73 -22.58
C TYR A 358 -29.46 -14.52 -24.09
N THR A 359 -28.58 -13.69 -24.65
CA THR A 359 -28.40 -13.53 -26.10
C THR A 359 -26.96 -13.93 -26.46
N PRO A 360 -26.76 -14.94 -27.33
CA PRO A 360 -25.42 -15.32 -27.77
C PRO A 360 -24.82 -14.23 -28.69
N PRO A 361 -23.49 -14.05 -28.67
CA PRO A 361 -22.80 -13.05 -29.50
C PRO A 361 -22.93 -13.34 -30.99
N THR A 362 -23.15 -12.28 -31.77
CA THR A 362 -23.49 -12.28 -33.21
C THR A 362 -22.37 -12.76 -34.14
N ASP A 363 -21.17 -13.03 -33.64
CA ASP A 363 -20.03 -13.51 -34.45
C ASP A 363 -19.81 -15.02 -34.38
N THR A 364 -20.76 -15.78 -33.82
CA THR A 364 -20.70 -17.23 -33.90
C THR A 364 -21.43 -17.67 -35.17
N ALA A 365 -20.70 -17.78 -36.28
CA ALA A 365 -21.21 -18.46 -37.46
C ALA A 365 -21.67 -19.87 -37.05
N ALA A 366 -22.98 -20.11 -37.09
CA ALA A 366 -23.51 -21.46 -37.00
C ALA A 366 -22.95 -22.26 -38.16
N PRO A 367 -22.34 -23.44 -37.95
CA PRO A 367 -22.01 -24.30 -39.07
C PRO A 367 -23.32 -24.68 -39.77
N SER A 368 -23.44 -24.28 -41.04
CA SER A 368 -24.57 -24.65 -41.88
C SER A 368 -24.55 -26.17 -42.07
N MET A 369 -25.42 -26.87 -41.34
CA MET A 369 -25.65 -28.31 -41.48
C MET A 369 -26.43 -28.66 -42.77
N TRP A 370 -26.61 -27.72 -43.69
CA TRP A 370 -27.29 -27.92 -44.97
C TRP A 370 -26.70 -26.96 -46.01
N GLY A 371 -25.70 -27.44 -46.74
CA GLY A 371 -25.12 -26.77 -47.92
C GLY A 371 -24.62 -27.83 -48.90
N ASP A 372 -25.33 -27.91 -50.02
CA ASP A 372 -24.92 -28.42 -51.34
C ASP A 372 -24.54 -29.89 -51.49
N ARG A 373 -25.58 -30.69 -51.80
CA ARG A 373 -25.45 -31.95 -52.55
C ARG A 373 -25.10 -31.62 -54.01
N GLU A 374 -23.82 -31.53 -54.33
CA GLU A 374 -23.36 -31.72 -55.71
C GLU A 374 -22.18 -32.70 -55.76
N THR A 375 -22.49 -33.86 -56.36
CA THR A 375 -21.60 -34.77 -57.11
C THR A 375 -20.31 -35.25 -56.46
N MET A 376 -20.39 -36.40 -55.77
CA MET A 376 -19.25 -37.26 -55.45
C MET A 376 -19.40 -38.59 -56.22
N PHE A 377 -19.08 -38.57 -57.52
CA PHE A 377 -18.76 -39.77 -58.30
C PHE A 377 -17.56 -39.44 -59.19
N PRO A 378 -16.36 -40.00 -58.92
CA PRO A 378 -15.26 -39.90 -59.86
C PRO A 378 -15.43 -40.94 -60.97
N GLU A 379 -15.58 -40.47 -62.21
CA GLU A 379 -15.39 -41.29 -63.41
C GLU A 379 -13.96 -41.86 -63.43
N HIS A 380 -13.84 -43.17 -63.23
CA HIS A 380 -12.66 -43.92 -63.63
C HIS A 380 -12.82 -44.35 -65.09
N ARG A 381 -12.09 -43.69 -66.00
CA ARG A 381 -11.64 -44.30 -67.26
C ARG A 381 -10.14 -44.53 -67.19
N ARG A 382 -9.71 -45.78 -67.32
CA ARG A 382 -8.86 -46.28 -68.43
C ARG A 382 -8.39 -47.73 -68.19
N ASN A 383 -8.61 -48.54 -69.22
CA ASN A 383 -7.70 -49.53 -69.80
C ASN A 383 -7.15 -50.65 -68.90
N ARG A 384 -7.78 -51.83 -68.90
CA ARG A 384 -7.40 -53.01 -69.73
C ARG A 384 -8.34 -54.16 -69.43
#